data_AF-A0A955A423-F1
#
_entry.id   AF-A0A955A423-F1
#
_cell.length_a   1.000
_cell.length_b   1.000
_cell.length_c   1.000
_cell.angle_alpha   90.00
_cell.angle_beta   90.00
_cell.angle_gamma   90.00
#
_symmetry.space_group_name_H-M   'P 1'
#
loop_
_entity.id
_entity.type
_entity.pdbx_description
1 polymer ?
#
loop_
_entity_poly.entity_id
_entity_poly.type
_entity_poly.pdbx_seq_one_letter_code
_entity_poly.pdbx_strand_id
1 'polypeptide(L)'
;MPKKSSKGTINDKQATVFGGIMLVVLIALAFIFSDQIRGVLDRVAAGVKNSANSSIKVASIETVESMRVINGEPDYGIEVTCVVSNESESSRDITITAMLSSSEGEWEREQTLRFNANESRNLSYFFHEPTVNATNLQSRVKIK
;
A
#
# COMPACT_ATOMS: atom_id res chain seq x y z
N MET A 1 84.34 -22.74 -1.21
CA MET A 1 83.06 -22.04 -1.48
C MET A 1 81.90 -23.00 -1.19
N PRO A 2 80.78 -22.53 -0.59
CA PRO A 2 79.99 -23.32 0.36
C PRO A 2 78.70 -23.94 -0.20
N LYS A 3 78.22 -24.97 0.51
CA LYS A 3 76.97 -25.75 0.30
C LYS A 3 75.72 -24.87 0.42
N LYS A 4 74.81 -24.98 -0.56
CA LYS A 4 73.44 -24.47 -0.48
C LYS A 4 72.57 -25.42 0.37
N SER A 5 72.06 -24.90 1.47
CA SER A 5 71.11 -25.54 2.38
C SER A 5 69.70 -25.53 1.77
N SER A 6 69.09 -26.71 1.65
CA SER A 6 67.69 -26.90 1.28
C SER A 6 66.80 -26.71 2.52
N LYS A 7 66.12 -25.57 2.62
CA LYS A 7 65.02 -25.34 3.57
C LYS A 7 64.00 -24.40 2.91
N GLY A 8 63.09 -24.96 2.15
CA GLY A 8 62.03 -24.19 1.50
C GLY A 8 61.02 -25.12 0.86
N THR A 9 60.19 -25.80 1.65
CA THR A 9 59.14 -26.66 1.06
C THR A 9 57.92 -26.93 1.95
N ILE A 10 57.92 -26.54 3.22
CA ILE A 10 56.80 -26.80 4.14
C ILE A 10 55.90 -25.56 4.31
N ASN A 11 56.48 -24.35 4.39
CA ASN A 11 55.70 -23.13 4.61
C ASN A 11 54.90 -22.66 3.38
N ASP A 12 55.43 -22.85 2.16
CA ASP A 12 54.74 -22.43 0.92
C ASP A 12 53.50 -23.28 0.59
N LYS A 13 53.52 -24.57 0.97
CA LYS A 13 52.38 -25.47 0.74
C LYS A 13 51.22 -25.17 1.68
N GLN A 14 51.50 -24.79 2.94
CA GLN A 14 50.49 -24.39 3.91
C GLN A 14 49.80 -23.08 3.48
N ALA A 15 50.57 -22.06 3.06
CA ALA A 15 50.02 -20.78 2.61
C ALA A 15 49.10 -20.90 1.38
N THR A 16 49.43 -21.79 0.43
CA THR A 16 48.63 -22.03 -0.77
C THR A 16 47.30 -22.72 -0.45
N VAL A 17 47.29 -23.66 0.50
CA VAL A 17 46.08 -24.36 0.95
C VAL A 17 45.17 -23.42 1.74
N PHE A 18 45.72 -22.61 2.64
CA PHE A 18 44.92 -21.63 3.39
C PHE A 18 44.35 -20.50 2.51
N GLY A 19 45.11 -20.02 1.51
CA GLY A 19 44.64 -19.03 0.56
C GLY A 19 43.50 -19.54 -0.33
N GLY A 20 43.60 -20.79 -0.80
CA GLY A 20 42.53 -21.43 -1.59
C GLY A 20 41.25 -21.66 -0.78
N ILE A 21 41.36 -22.13 0.46
CA ILE A 21 40.20 -22.34 1.34
C ILE A 21 39.53 -21.01 1.69
N MET A 22 40.29 -19.95 1.98
CA MET A 22 39.74 -18.62 2.26
C MET A 22 38.97 -18.03 1.08
N LEU A 23 39.47 -18.22 -0.15
CA LEU A 23 38.76 -17.76 -1.35
C LEU A 23 37.43 -18.47 -1.53
N VAL A 24 37.39 -19.79 -1.32
CA VAL A 24 36.14 -20.58 -1.43
C VAL A 24 35.14 -20.18 -0.35
N VAL A 25 35.59 -19.92 0.89
CA VAL A 25 34.73 -19.45 1.97
C VAL A 25 34.15 -18.06 1.66
N LEU A 26 34.95 -17.14 1.13
CA LEU A 26 34.48 -15.81 0.73
C LEU A 26 33.44 -15.87 -0.40
N ILE A 27 33.66 -16.73 -1.39
CA ILE A 27 32.71 -16.95 -2.49
C ILE A 27 31.40 -17.56 -1.95
N ALA A 28 31.49 -18.60 -1.10
CA ALA A 28 30.32 -19.23 -0.50
C ALA A 28 29.50 -18.25 0.37
N LEU A 29 30.17 -17.41 1.16
CA LEU A 29 29.52 -16.36 1.93
C LEU A 29 28.84 -15.33 1.01
N ALA A 30 29.50 -14.90 -0.07
CA ALA A 30 28.88 -13.99 -1.05
C ALA A 30 27.62 -14.58 -1.69
N PHE A 31 27.59 -15.89 -1.97
CA PHE A 31 26.38 -16.58 -2.45
C PHE A 31 25.28 -16.62 -1.39
N ILE A 32 25.60 -16.98 -0.14
CA ILE A 32 24.62 -17.06 0.96
C ILE A 32 23.98 -15.69 1.24
N PHE A 33 24.79 -14.61 1.25
CA PHE A 33 24.27 -13.25 1.42
C PHE A 33 23.45 -12.77 0.22
N SER A 34 23.74 -13.24 -1.00
CA SER A 34 22.99 -12.86 -2.21
C SER A 34 21.55 -13.39 -2.22
N ASP A 35 21.30 -14.59 -1.68
CA ASP A 35 19.97 -15.18 -1.65
C ASP A 35 19.04 -14.49 -0.65
N GLN A 36 19.58 -14.03 0.49
CA GLN A 36 18.84 -13.22 1.47
C GLN A 36 18.43 -11.86 0.88
N ILE A 37 19.31 -11.24 0.08
CA ILE A 37 19.03 -9.96 -0.57
C ILE A 37 17.95 -10.10 -1.66
N ARG A 38 17.98 -11.19 -2.44
CA ARG A 38 16.96 -11.48 -3.46
C ARG A 38 15.57 -11.63 -2.87
N GLY A 39 15.44 -12.38 -1.77
CA GLY A 39 14.14 -12.55 -1.08
C GLY A 39 13.57 -11.25 -0.52
N VAL A 40 14.41 -10.31 -0.07
CA VAL A 40 13.98 -8.97 0.36
C VAL A 40 13.56 -8.12 -0.84
N LEU A 41 14.31 -8.13 -1.94
CA LEU A 41 13.94 -7.41 -3.17
C LEU A 41 12.61 -7.92 -3.75
N ASP A 42 12.39 -9.23 -3.77
CA ASP A 42 11.13 -9.81 -4.25
C ASP A 42 9.95 -9.43 -3.36
N ARG A 43 10.15 -9.38 -2.04
CA ARG A 43 9.12 -8.94 -1.08
C ARG A 43 8.82 -7.45 -1.18
N VAL A 44 9.84 -6.61 -1.38
CA VAL A 44 9.67 -5.18 -1.63
C VAL A 44 8.99 -4.96 -2.99
N ALA A 45 9.39 -5.67 -4.04
CA ALA A 45 8.76 -5.59 -5.36
C ALA A 45 7.30 -6.09 -5.34
N ALA A 46 7.01 -7.16 -4.60
CA ALA A 46 5.64 -7.64 -4.40
C ALA A 46 4.80 -6.66 -3.57
N GLY A 47 5.38 -6.06 -2.52
CA GLY A 47 4.73 -5.02 -1.72
C GLY A 47 4.42 -3.75 -2.54
N VAL A 48 5.31 -3.36 -3.45
CA VAL A 48 5.10 -2.25 -4.39
C VAL A 48 4.02 -2.61 -5.43
N LYS A 49 4.02 -3.84 -5.98
CA LYS A 49 2.99 -4.28 -6.94
C LYS A 49 1.59 -4.35 -6.34
N ASN A 50 1.46 -4.66 -5.06
CA ASN A 50 0.16 -4.71 -4.36
C ASN A 50 -0.38 -3.33 -3.96
N SER A 51 0.44 -2.27 -4.03
CA SER A 51 0.02 -0.89 -3.72
C SER A 51 -0.08 0.01 -4.97
N ALA A 52 0.52 -0.38 -6.10
CA ALA A 52 0.72 0.51 -7.26
C ALA A 52 -0.26 0.33 -8.44
N ASN A 53 -1.36 -0.43 -8.33
CA ASN A 53 -2.23 -0.70 -9.48
C ASN A 53 -3.73 -0.39 -9.29
N SER A 54 -4.08 0.37 -8.26
CA SER A 54 -5.35 1.09 -8.27
C SER A 54 -5.08 2.48 -8.86
N SER A 55 -5.30 2.68 -10.16
CA SER A 55 -5.27 4.01 -10.76
C SER A 55 -6.35 4.94 -10.17
N ILE A 56 -7.24 4.40 -9.34
CA ILE A 56 -8.24 5.17 -8.62
C ILE A 56 -7.77 5.38 -7.19
N LYS A 57 -7.82 6.61 -6.70
CA LYS A 57 -7.54 6.94 -5.30
C LYS A 57 -8.74 7.59 -4.64
N VAL A 58 -8.90 7.29 -3.35
CA VAL A 58 -9.81 8.02 -2.45
C VAL A 58 -8.97 8.74 -1.43
N ALA A 59 -9.22 10.03 -1.26
CA ALA A 59 -8.59 10.87 -0.26
C ALA A 59 -9.65 11.69 0.49
N SER A 60 -9.24 12.27 1.62
CA SER A 60 -10.02 13.25 2.40
C SER A 60 -11.44 12.78 2.71
N ILE A 61 -11.56 11.60 3.33
CA ILE A 61 -12.86 11.14 3.82
C ILE A 61 -13.19 11.95 5.07
N GLU A 62 -14.25 12.75 5.00
CA GLU A 62 -14.73 13.55 6.12
C GLU A 62 -16.17 13.14 6.47
N THR A 63 -16.56 13.41 7.71
CA THR A 63 -17.88 13.09 8.22
C THR A 63 -18.36 14.25 9.05
N VAL A 64 -19.45 14.85 8.61
CA VAL A 64 -19.95 16.10 9.19
C VAL A 64 -21.46 15.98 9.36
N GLU A 65 -21.96 16.46 10.49
CA GLU A 65 -23.39 16.63 10.70
C GLU A 65 -23.93 17.74 9.80
N SER A 66 -25.06 17.52 9.16
CA SER A 66 -25.58 18.40 8.12
C SER A 66 -27.11 18.43 8.16
N MET A 67 -27.71 19.57 7.82
CA MET A 67 -29.16 19.68 7.61
C MET A 67 -29.42 19.94 6.13
N ARG A 68 -30.32 19.15 5.54
CA ARG A 68 -30.72 19.30 4.13
C ARG A 68 -32.23 19.42 4.00
N VAL A 69 -32.69 20.10 2.96
CA VAL A 69 -34.12 20.12 2.63
C VAL A 69 -34.42 18.93 1.73
N ILE A 70 -35.23 17.98 2.22
CA ILE A 70 -35.67 16.80 1.48
C ILE A 70 -37.20 16.88 1.38
N ASN A 71 -37.73 16.81 0.15
CA ASN A 71 -39.17 16.95 -0.13
C ASN A 71 -39.82 18.24 0.43
N GLY A 72 -39.04 19.32 0.57
CA GLY A 72 -39.51 20.60 1.09
C GLY A 72 -39.45 20.75 2.61
N GLU A 73 -39.00 19.73 3.34
CA GLU A 73 -38.85 19.76 4.79
C GLU A 73 -37.37 19.68 5.20
N PRO A 74 -36.95 20.40 6.24
CA PRO A 74 -35.60 20.28 6.78
C PRO A 74 -35.43 18.92 7.48
N ASP A 75 -34.40 18.20 7.07
CA ASP A 75 -34.04 16.88 7.59
C ASP A 75 -32.60 16.91 8.12
N TYR A 76 -32.39 16.29 9.27
CA TYR A 76 -31.06 16.13 9.86
C TYR A 76 -30.40 14.88 9.28
N GLY A 77 -29.08 14.93 9.11
CA GLY A 77 -28.35 13.74 8.78
C GLY A 77 -26.85 13.93 8.87
N ILE A 78 -26.14 12.90 8.42
CA ILE A 78 -24.69 12.85 8.39
C ILE A 78 -24.24 12.85 6.94
N GLU A 79 -23.30 13.74 6.63
CA GLU A 79 -22.69 13.86 5.33
C GLU A 79 -21.30 13.24 5.34
N VAL A 80 -21.10 12.23 4.48
CA VAL A 80 -19.79 11.65 4.21
C VAL A 80 -19.28 12.23 2.90
N THR A 81 -18.20 12.98 2.96
CA THR A 81 -17.55 13.55 1.77
C THR A 81 -16.24 12.84 1.49
N CYS A 82 -15.86 12.78 0.22
CA CYS A 82 -14.55 12.26 -0.18
C CYS A 82 -14.10 12.84 -1.52
N VAL A 83 -12.79 12.81 -1.75
CA VAL A 83 -12.17 13.14 -3.04
C VAL A 83 -11.84 11.83 -3.74
N VAL A 84 -12.35 11.64 -4.95
CA VAL A 84 -12.04 10.47 -5.78
C VAL A 84 -11.32 10.93 -7.04
N SER A 85 -10.14 10.37 -7.30
CA SER A 85 -9.33 10.68 -8.48
C SER A 85 -9.09 9.43 -9.32
N ASN A 86 -9.24 9.58 -10.65
CA ASN A 86 -8.80 8.61 -11.64
C ASN A 86 -7.46 9.07 -12.22
N GLU A 87 -6.35 8.53 -11.74
CA GLU A 87 -4.99 8.79 -12.21
C GLU A 87 -4.59 7.92 -13.42
N SER A 88 -5.53 7.26 -14.09
CA SER A 88 -5.25 6.55 -15.34
C SER A 88 -5.40 7.45 -16.56
N GLU A 89 -4.75 7.04 -17.65
CA GLU A 89 -4.88 7.66 -18.97
C GLU A 89 -6.20 7.32 -19.69
N SER A 90 -7.07 6.52 -19.07
CA SER A 90 -8.33 6.05 -19.66
C SER A 90 -9.52 6.45 -18.82
N SER A 91 -10.64 6.78 -19.47
CA SER A 91 -11.92 6.89 -18.78
C SER A 91 -12.39 5.52 -18.28
N ARG A 92 -12.98 5.45 -17.08
CA ARG A 92 -13.50 4.23 -16.45
C ARG A 92 -14.77 4.49 -15.65
N ASP A 93 -15.62 3.47 -15.57
CA ASP A 93 -16.74 3.45 -14.64
C ASP A 93 -16.25 2.89 -13.31
N ILE A 94 -16.60 3.58 -12.23
CA ILE A 94 -16.13 3.29 -10.88
C ILE A 94 -17.36 3.18 -9.99
N THR A 95 -17.48 2.06 -9.28
CA THR A 95 -18.53 1.91 -8.28
C THR A 95 -17.97 2.29 -6.92
N ILE A 96 -18.59 3.30 -6.31
CA ILE A 96 -18.15 3.89 -5.05
C ILE A 96 -19.21 3.59 -4.01
N THR A 97 -18.78 3.02 -2.90
CA THR A 97 -19.63 2.63 -1.78
C THR A 97 -19.22 3.46 -0.56
N ALA A 98 -20.08 4.39 -0.15
CA ALA A 98 -19.93 5.10 1.12
C ALA A 98 -20.65 4.34 2.22
N MET A 99 -19.98 4.12 3.33
CA MET A 99 -20.50 3.43 4.51
C MET A 99 -20.45 4.38 5.70
N LEU A 100 -21.53 4.41 6.48
CA LEU A 100 -21.64 5.13 7.74
C LEU A 100 -22.01 4.15 8.86
N SER A 101 -21.31 4.23 9.98
CA SER A 101 -21.59 3.47 11.19
C SER A 101 -21.68 4.41 12.38
N SER A 102 -22.62 4.14 13.29
CA SER A 102 -22.86 4.92 14.51
C SER A 102 -23.34 4.01 15.64
N SER A 103 -23.62 4.59 16.80
CA SER A 103 -24.31 3.90 17.91
C SER A 103 -25.71 3.40 17.55
N GLU A 104 -26.33 3.93 16.49
CA GLU A 104 -27.71 3.61 16.09
C GLU A 104 -27.80 2.59 14.95
N GLY A 105 -26.69 2.29 14.27
CA GLY A 105 -26.69 1.34 13.16
C GLY A 105 -25.61 1.59 12.12
N GLU A 106 -25.74 0.88 11.00
CA GLU A 106 -24.86 0.97 9.85
C GLU A 106 -25.68 1.18 8.57
N TRP A 107 -25.20 2.05 7.69
CA TRP A 107 -25.83 2.39 6.42
C TRP A 107 -24.81 2.41 5.30
N GLU A 108 -25.28 2.12 4.09
CA GLU A 108 -24.47 2.06 2.89
C GLU A 108 -25.17 2.78 1.74
N ARG A 109 -24.42 3.56 0.97
CA ARG A 109 -24.87 4.14 -0.30
C ARG A 109 -23.86 3.82 -1.39
N GLU A 110 -24.37 3.27 -2.49
CA GLU A 110 -23.56 2.90 -3.65
C GLU A 110 -23.92 3.80 -4.84
N GLN A 111 -22.89 4.26 -5.55
CA GLN A 111 -23.04 5.07 -6.75
C GLN A 111 -21.98 4.66 -7.78
N THR A 112 -22.42 4.40 -9.01
CA THR A 112 -21.52 4.19 -10.14
C THR A 112 -21.37 5.48 -10.92
N LEU A 113 -20.13 5.91 -11.15
CA LEU A 113 -19.78 7.14 -11.86
C LEU A 113 -18.72 6.88 -12.93
N ARG A 114 -18.89 7.50 -14.09
CA ARG A 114 -17.84 7.58 -15.11
C ARG A 114 -16.85 8.68 -14.73
N PHE A 115 -15.57 8.33 -14.60
CA PHE A 115 -14.45 9.26 -14.48
C PHE A 115 -13.66 9.28 -15.78
N ASN A 116 -13.37 10.48 -16.28
CA ASN A 116 -12.44 10.70 -17.38
C ASN A 116 -10.99 10.47 -16.91
N ALA A 117 -10.07 10.38 -17.87
CA ALA A 117 -8.65 10.27 -17.57
C ALA A 117 -8.17 11.48 -16.76
N ASN A 118 -7.41 11.24 -15.70
CA ASN A 118 -6.89 12.27 -14.78
C ASN A 118 -7.96 13.13 -14.09
N GLU A 119 -9.22 12.69 -14.06
CA GLU A 119 -10.31 13.43 -13.43
C GLU A 119 -10.33 13.24 -11.91
N SER A 120 -10.60 14.32 -11.18
CA SER A 120 -10.86 14.30 -9.75
C SER A 120 -12.22 14.94 -9.46
N ARG A 121 -13.00 14.31 -8.56
CA ARG A 121 -14.30 14.82 -8.13
C ARG A 121 -14.44 14.75 -6.61
N ASN A 122 -15.08 15.77 -6.06
CA ASN A 122 -15.57 15.75 -4.69
C ASN A 122 -16.95 15.12 -4.69
N LEU A 123 -17.11 14.05 -3.93
CA LEU A 123 -18.38 13.34 -3.77
C LEU A 123 -18.92 13.57 -2.36
N SER A 124 -20.24 13.55 -2.25
CA SER A 124 -20.96 13.74 -0.99
C SER A 124 -22.12 12.76 -0.93
N TYR A 125 -22.19 12.04 0.18
CA TYR A 125 -23.23 11.06 0.48
C TYR A 125 -23.93 11.49 1.76
N PHE A 126 -25.21 11.85 1.64
CA PHE A 126 -26.02 12.23 2.79
C PHE A 126 -26.81 11.02 3.30
N PHE A 127 -26.70 10.76 4.60
CA PHE A 127 -27.42 9.73 5.34
C PHE A 127 -28.37 10.43 6.30
N HIS A 128 -29.67 10.30 6.04
CA HIS A 128 -30.74 10.94 6.79
C HIS A 128 -31.33 10.04 7.88
N GLU A 129 -30.82 8.81 7.97
CA GLU A 129 -31.28 7.79 8.89
C GLU A 129 -30.77 7.97 10.34
N PRO A 130 -29.51 8.40 10.60
CA PRO A 130 -29.05 8.66 11.97
C PRO A 130 -29.75 9.88 12.58
N THR A 131 -30.12 9.78 13.86
CA THR A 131 -30.67 10.92 14.59
C THR A 131 -29.59 11.89 15.04
N VAL A 132 -29.99 13.08 15.49
CA VAL A 132 -29.08 14.08 16.09
C VAL A 132 -28.34 13.59 17.34
N ASN A 133 -28.78 12.47 17.94
CA ASN A 133 -28.14 11.88 19.11
C ASN A 133 -27.18 10.73 18.75
N ALA A 134 -26.98 10.44 17.46
CA ALA A 134 -26.07 9.40 17.02
C ALA A 134 -24.64 9.72 17.46
N THR A 135 -23.98 8.76 18.11
CA THR A 135 -22.59 8.89 18.58
C THR A 135 -21.70 7.85 17.91
N ASN A 136 -20.39 7.91 18.14
CA ASN A 136 -19.41 6.97 17.57
C ASN A 136 -19.45 6.91 16.03
N LEU A 137 -19.65 8.07 15.40
CA LEU A 137 -19.69 8.19 13.95
C LEU A 137 -18.37 7.71 13.34
N GLN A 138 -18.47 6.74 12.42
CA GLN A 138 -17.37 6.23 11.63
C GLN A 138 -17.80 6.13 10.18
N SER A 139 -16.97 6.59 9.27
CA SER A 139 -17.22 6.48 7.83
C SER A 139 -16.11 5.73 7.13
N ARG A 140 -16.47 5.07 6.05
CA ARG A 140 -15.54 4.33 5.18
C ARG A 140 -16.00 4.48 3.75
N VAL A 141 -15.07 4.58 2.81
CA VAL A 141 -15.37 4.59 1.38
C VAL A 141 -14.62 3.44 0.72
N LYS A 142 -15.35 2.64 -0.05
CA LYS A 142 -14.79 1.54 -0.85
C LYS A 142 -14.99 1.82 -2.33
N ILE A 143 -14.03 1.37 -3.13
CA ILE A 143 -14.12 1.38 -4.59
C ILE A 143 -14.14 -0.08 -5.06
N LYS A 144 -15.00 -0.37 -6.03
CA LYS A 144 -15.04 -1.64 -6.78
C LYS A 144 -14.74 -1.39 -8.24
#